data_AF-A0A662UZ47-F1
#
_entry.id   AF-A0A662UZ47-F1
#
_cell.length_a   1.000
_cell.length_b   1.000
_cell.length_c   1.000
_cell.angle_alpha   90.00
_cell.angle_beta   90.00
_cell.angle_gamma   90.00
#
_symmetry.space_group_name_H-M   'P 1'
#
loop_
_entity.id
_entity.type
_entity.pdbx_description
1 polymer ?
#
loop_
_entity_poly.entity_id
_entity_poly.type
_entity_poly.pdbx_seq_one_letter_code
_entity_poly.pdbx_strand_id
1 'polypeptide(L)' 'MDLDEDHKAILDVLSKYGELNITRIVRYTGLHFRTVTRKLKDLVVNGYVEERRYGRLRLYRIKGKPWGYEMFSP' A
#
# COMPACT_ATOMS: atom_id res chain seq x y z
N MET A 1 -0.39 -16.83 -2.77
CA MET A 1 0.10 -16.20 -4.02
C MET A 1 1.59 -16.02 -3.89
N ASP A 2 2.35 -16.30 -4.95
CA ASP A 2 3.78 -16.02 -4.96
C ASP A 2 4.01 -14.51 -5.15
N LEU A 3 4.70 -13.90 -4.19
CA LEU A 3 5.08 -12.48 -4.26
C LEU A 3 6.28 -12.32 -5.19
N ASP A 4 6.04 -11.77 -6.38
CA ASP A 4 7.12 -11.32 -7.25
C ASP A 4 7.72 -9.97 -6.80
N GLU A 5 8.75 -9.53 -7.52
CA GLU A 5 9.57 -8.38 -7.13
C GLU A 5 8.80 -7.06 -7.08
N ASP A 6 7.79 -6.90 -7.94
CA ASP A 6 6.90 -5.72 -7.91
C ASP A 6 6.08 -5.67 -6.62
N HIS A 7 5.62 -6.82 -6.12
CA HIS A 7 4.90 -6.86 -4.84
C HIS A 7 5.82 -6.45 -3.69
N LYS A 8 7.05 -6.99 -3.66
CA LYS A 8 8.04 -6.67 -2.63
C LYS A 8 8.38 -5.19 -2.64
N ALA A 9 8.62 -4.59 -3.81
CA ALA A 9 8.90 -3.17 -3.95
C ALA A 9 7.77 -2.29 -3.37
N ILE A 10 6.50 -2.65 -3.60
CA ILE A 10 5.35 -1.95 -3.01
C ILE A 10 5.32 -2.12 -1.49
N LEU A 11 5.53 -3.34 -0.99
CA LEU A 11 5.57 -3.62 0.45
C LEU A 11 6.70 -2.86 1.14
N ASP A 12 7.88 -2.76 0.54
CA ASP A 12 9.01 -2.01 1.09
C ASP A 12 8.71 -0.52 1.19
N VAL A 13 8.10 0.04 0.13
CA VAL A 13 7.65 1.44 0.12
C VAL A 13 6.61 1.69 1.21
N LEU A 14 5.61 0.82 1.35
CA LEU A 14 4.60 0.95 2.42
C LEU A 14 5.20 0.72 3.81
N SER A 15 6.16 -0.18 3.97
CA SER A 15 6.84 -0.43 5.24
C SER A 15 7.65 0.79 5.68
N LYS A 16 8.33 1.44 4.73
CA LYS A 16 9.19 2.59 4.95
C LYS A 16 8.42 3.89 5.24
N TYR A 17 7.31 4.12 4.52
CA TYR A 17 6.59 5.39 4.58
C TYR A 17 5.23 5.30 5.28
N GLY A 18 4.77 4.11 5.65
CA GLY A 18 3.48 3.88 6.29
C GLY A 18 2.32 3.91 5.29
N GLU A 19 1.36 4.79 5.53
CA GLU A 19 0.18 4.97 4.67
C GLU A 19 0.53 5.83 3.45
N LEU A 20 0.20 5.34 2.25
CA LEU A 20 0.42 6.08 1.01
C LEU A 20 -0.76 5.97 0.05
N ASN A 21 -0.95 7.03 -0.75
CA ASN A 21 -1.81 6.97 -1.92
C ASN A 21 -1.09 6.32 -3.12
N ILE A 22 -1.87 5.88 -4.10
CA ILE A 22 -1.34 5.18 -5.28
C ILE A 22 -0.32 6.01 -6.07
N THR A 23 -0.52 7.33 -6.17
CA THR A 23 0.40 8.23 -6.87
C THR A 23 1.78 8.26 -6.22
N ARG A 24 1.84 8.28 -4.88
CA ARG A 24 3.12 8.20 -4.15
C ARG A 24 3.77 6.83 -4.29
N ILE A 25 2.98 5.76 -4.26
CA ILE A 25 3.51 4.39 -4.45
C ILE A 25 4.13 4.27 -5.85
N VAL A 26 3.45 4.74 -6.91
CA VAL A 26 4.00 4.79 -8.27
C VAL A 26 5.31 5.59 -8.31
N ARG A 27 5.34 6.77 -7.70
CA ARG A 27 6.52 7.62 -7.68
C ARG A 27 7.71 6.96 -6.97
N TYR A 28 7.48 6.28 -5.85
CA TYR A 28 8.56 5.70 -5.05
C TYR A 28 9.02 4.33 -5.57
N THR A 29 8.13 3.54 -6.16
CA THR A 29 8.48 2.26 -6.76
C THR A 29 9.05 2.40 -8.17
N GLY A 30 8.74 3.50 -8.88
CA GLY A 30 9.07 3.66 -10.29
C GLY A 30 8.24 2.77 -11.24
N LEU A 31 7.31 1.98 -10.70
CA LEU A 31 6.47 1.07 -11.46
C LEU A 31 5.34 1.81 -12.17
N HIS A 32 4.94 1.31 -13.35
CA HIS A 32 3.82 1.89 -14.09
C HIS A 32 2.51 1.83 -13.29
N PHE A 33 1.67 2.86 -13.39
CA PHE A 33 0.42 2.98 -12.63
C PHE A 33 -0.48 1.75 -12.72
N ARG A 34 -0.63 1.17 -13.91
CA ARG A 34 -1.42 -0.07 -14.10
C ARG A 34 -0.82 -1.27 -13.36
N THR A 35 0.51 -1.38 -13.33
CA THR A 35 1.22 -2.43 -12.59
C THR A 35 0.96 -2.28 -11.11
N VAL A 36 1.18 -1.08 -10.54
CA VAL A 36 0.92 -0.79 -9.13
C VAL A 36 -0.53 -1.07 -8.75
N THR A 37 -1.49 -0.66 -9.59
CA THR A 37 -2.92 -0.90 -9.33
C THR A 37 -3.24 -2.39 -9.25
N ARG A 38 -2.73 -3.19 -10.19
CA ARG A 38 -2.92 -4.65 -10.20
C ARG A 38 -2.30 -5.29 -8.96
N LYS A 39 -1.03 -4.97 -8.68
CA LYS A 39 -0.28 -5.53 -7.55
C LYS A 39 -0.89 -5.15 -6.19
N LEU A 40 -1.34 -3.91 -6.02
CA LEU A 40 -2.06 -3.50 -4.81
C LEU A 40 -3.37 -4.27 -4.65
N LYS A 41 -4.12 -4.50 -5.73
CA LYS A 41 -5.33 -5.33 -5.67
C LYS A 41 -4.99 -6.75 -5.20
N ASP A 42 -3.93 -7.34 -5.74
CA ASP A 42 -3.47 -8.67 -5.36
C ASP A 42 -3.06 -8.72 -3.88
N LEU A 43 -2.29 -7.74 -3.40
CA LEU A 43 -1.88 -7.62 -1.99
C LEU A 43 -3.07 -7.43 -1.04
N VAL A 44 -4.09 -6.66 -1.47
CA VAL A 44 -5.31 -6.44 -0.68
C VAL A 44 -6.13 -7.72 -0.57
N VAL A 45 -6.36 -8.41 -1.70
CA VAL A 45 -7.09 -9.68 -1.72
C VAL A 45 -6.42 -10.75 -0.86
N ASN A 46 -5.09 -10.78 -0.84
CA ASN A 46 -4.32 -11.73 -0.03
C ASN A 46 -4.05 -11.24 1.42
N GLY A 47 -4.53 -10.05 1.79
CA GLY A 47 -4.48 -9.56 3.17
C GLY A 47 -3.14 -9.00 3.66
N TYR A 48 -2.17 -8.77 2.77
CA TYR A 48 -0.89 -8.13 3.13
C TYR A 48 -1.02 -6.62 3.33
N VAL A 49 -1.90 -6.00 2.54
CA VAL A 49 -2.16 -4.56 2.53
C VAL A 49 -3.65 -4.35 2.76
N GLU A 50 -4.01 -3.26 3.42
CA GLU A 50 -5.40 -2.81 3.46
C GLU A 50 -5.57 -1.51 2.67
N GLU A 51 -6.75 -1.36 2.08
CA GLU A 51 -7.16 -0.16 1.35
C GLU A 51 -8.24 0.58 2.16
N ARG A 52 -8.07 1.90 2.32
CA ARG A 52 -9.13 2.80 2.77
C ARG A 52 -9.48 3.80 1.69
N ARG A 53 -10.79 4.08 1.56
CA ARG A 53 -11.33 5.05 0.60
C ARG A 53 -11.87 6.27 1.33
N TYR A 54 -11.40 7.43 0.91
CA TYR A 54 -11.88 8.74 1.36
C TYR A 54 -12.36 9.51 0.12
N GLY A 55 -13.64 9.33 -0.24
CA GLY A 55 -14.17 9.80 -1.51
C GLY A 55 -13.43 9.20 -2.70
N ARG A 56 -12.73 10.05 -3.48
CA ARG A 56 -11.90 9.62 -4.62
C ARG A 56 -10.47 9.22 -4.23
N LEU A 57 -10.03 9.53 -3.01
CA LEU A 57 -8.70 9.17 -2.53
C LEU A 57 -8.67 7.72 -2.05
N ARG A 58 -7.63 6.99 -2.45
CA ARG A 58 -7.35 5.62 -2.00
C ARG A 58 -6.02 5.64 -1.25
N LEU A 59 -6.04 5.18 -0.01
CA LEU A 59 -4.86 5.04 0.85
C LEU A 59 -4.62 3.56 1.13
N TYR A 60 -3.35 3.19 1.16
CA TYR A 60 -2.89 1.81 1.36
C TYR A 60 -1.86 1.78 2.48
N ARG A 61 -1.91 0.74 3.33
CA ARG A 61 -0.88 0.44 4.34
C ARG A 61 -0.69 -1.07 4.49
N ILE A 62 0.43 -1.48 5.09
CA ILE A 62 0.61 -2.87 5.53
C ILE A 62 -0.40 -3.19 6.63
N LYS A 63 -1.11 -4.31 6.48
CA LYS A 63 -2.09 -4.76 7.46
C LYS A 63 -1.42 -5.04 8.80
N GLY A 64 -2.07 -4.63 9.89
CA GLY A 64 -1.60 -4.88 11.26
C GLY A 64 -0.57 -3.88 11.80
N LYS A 65 -0.18 -2.86 11.02
CA LYS A 65 0.49 -1.67 11.59
C LYS A 65 -0.57 -0.65 12.01
N PRO A 66 -0.52 -0.04 13.21
CA PRO A 66 -1.49 0.97 13.64
C PRO A 66 -1.52 2.17 12.68
N TRP A 67 -2.67 2.81 12.51
CA TRP A 67 -2.72 4.05 11.71
C TRP A 67 -1.91 5.10 12.47
N GLY A 68 -1.28 6.05 11.78
CA GLY A 68 -0.48 7.08 12.45
C GLY A 68 -1.26 7.83 13.55
N TYR A 69 -2.58 7.93 13.43
CA TYR A 69 -3.47 8.49 14.45
C TYR A 69 -3.76 7.53 15.63
N GLU A 70 -3.76 6.21 15.40
CA GLU A 70 -3.95 5.18 16.44
C GLU A 70 -2.72 5.01 17.34
N MET A 71 -1.53 5.42 16.87
CA MET A 71 -0.32 5.45 17.71
C MET A 71 -0.36 6.52 18.81
N PHE A 72 -1.23 7.53 18.67
CA PHE A 72 -1.37 8.66 19.60
C PHE A 72 -2.80 8.79 20.16
N SER A 73 -3.66 7.79 19.95
CA SER A 73 -4.97 7.75 20.60
C SER A 73 -4.78 7.22 22.04
N PRO A 74 -5.22 7.96 23.08
CA PRO A 74 -5.09 7.57 24.49
C PRO A 74 -5.81 6.26 24.84
#